data_AF-A0A7T9CCH9-F1
#
_entry.id   AF-A0A7T9CCH9-F1
#
_cell.length_a   1.000
_cell.length_b   1.000
_cell.length_c   1.000
_cell.angle_alpha   90.00
_cell.angle_beta   90.00
_cell.angle_gamma   90.00
#
_symmetry.space_group_name_H-M   'P 1'
#
loop_
_entity.id
_entity.type
_entity.pdbx_description
1 polymer ?
#
loop_
_entity_poly.entity_id
_entity_poly.type
_entity_poly.pdbx_seq_one_letter_code
_entity_poly.pdbx_strand_id
1 'polypeptide(L)' 'MGYEPIPVFRADHPFLFFIQDSDTGNILFMGRVVNPNG' A
#
# COMPACT_ATOMS: atom_id res chain seq x y z
N MET A 1 16.66 11.11 -26.62
CA MET A 1 16.42 9.89 -25.82
C MET A 1 16.08 10.35 -24.41
N GLY A 2 14.80 10.57 -24.11
CA GLY A 2 14.37 11.09 -22.81
C GLY A 2 14.25 9.97 -21.80
N TYR A 3 14.84 10.15 -20.61
CA TYR A 3 14.59 9.27 -19.48
C TYR A 3 13.29 9.70 -18.81
N GLU A 4 12.32 8.78 -18.77
CA GLU A 4 11.12 8.93 -17.93
C GLU A 4 11.54 8.74 -16.46
N PRO A 5 11.20 9.67 -15.55
CA PRO A 5 11.52 9.50 -14.14
C PRO A 5 10.76 8.30 -13.56
N ILE A 6 11.45 7.49 -12.74
CA ILE A 6 10.81 6.39 -12.02
C ILE A 6 9.76 6.98 -11.06
N PRO A 7 8.50 6.52 -11.10
CA PRO A 7 7.47 6.99 -10.18
C PRO A 7 7.82 6.59 -8.74
N VAL A 8 7.65 7.54 -7.81
CA VAL A 8 7.88 7.32 -6.37
C VAL A 8 6.54 7.16 -5.67
N PHE A 9 6.36 6.04 -4.98
CA PHE A 9 5.20 5.81 -4.11
C PHE A 9 5.45 6.38 -2.70
N ARG A 10 4.49 7.17 -2.19
CA ARG A 10 4.53 7.75 -0.84
C ARG A 10 3.20 7.49 -0.12
N ALA A 11 3.25 6.65 0.91
CA ALA A 11 2.13 6.39 1.82
C ALA A 11 2.20 7.30 3.05
N ASP A 12 2.23 8.62 2.83
CA ASP A 12 2.40 9.67 3.85
C ASP A 12 1.10 10.41 4.20
N HIS A 13 -0.05 9.86 3.79
CA HIS A 13 -1.40 10.33 4.04
C HIS A 13 -2.36 9.12 4.10
N PRO A 14 -3.66 9.26 4.44
CA PRO A 14 -4.53 8.12 4.68
C PRO A 14 -4.57 7.11 3.53
N PHE A 15 -4.33 5.84 3.85
CA PHE A 15 -4.24 4.76 2.86
C PHE A 15 -5.00 3.50 3.33
N LEU A 16 -5.34 2.65 2.36
CA LEU A 16 -5.86 1.31 2.60
C LEU A 16 -4.71 0.31 2.53
N PHE A 17 -4.77 -0.73 3.36
CA PHE A 17 -3.86 -1.87 3.26
C PHE A 17 -4.64 -3.16 3.38
N PHE A 18 -4.06 -4.23 2.83
CA PHE A 18 -4.48 -5.58 3.10
C PHE A 18 -3.26 -6.49 3.10
N ILE A 19 -3.35 -7.58 3.85
CA ILE A 19 -2.38 -8.67 3.85
C ILE A 19 -3.12 -9.86 3.27
N GLN A 20 -2.54 -10.47 2.23
CA GLN A 20 -3.15 -11.52 1.45
C GLN A 20 -2.26 -12.76 1.47
N ASP A 21 -2.87 -13.94 1.52
CA ASP A 21 -2.21 -15.20 1.21
C ASP A 21 -1.91 -15.27 -0.30
N SER A 22 -0.65 -15.42 -0.69
CA SER A 22 -0.23 -15.30 -2.09
C SER A 22 -0.71 -16.44 -2.99
N ASP A 23 -0.95 -17.61 -2.43
CA ASP A 23 -1.24 -18.83 -3.19
C ASP A 23 -2.74 -18.99 -3.44
N THR A 24 -3.55 -18.63 -2.44
CA THR A 24 -5.01 -18.74 -2.48
C THR A 24 -5.70 -17.43 -2.81
N GLY A 25 -5.00 -16.30 -2.62
CA GLY A 25 -5.57 -14.97 -2.78
C GLY A 25 -6.49 -14.53 -1.64
N ASN A 26 -6.56 -15.27 -0.54
CA ASN A 26 -7.41 -14.90 0.59
C ASN A 26 -6.88 -13.66 1.32
N ILE A 27 -7.77 -12.72 1.63
CA ILE A 27 -7.44 -11.56 2.47
C ILE A 27 -7.41 -12.01 3.93
N LEU A 28 -6.23 -11.93 4.55
CA LEU A 28 -6.01 -12.30 5.94
C LEU A 28 -6.30 -11.12 6.88
N PHE A 29 -5.90 -9.91 6.46
CA PHE A 29 -6.14 -8.67 7.19
C PHE A 29 -6.45 -7.55 6.21
N MET A 30 -7.27 -6.59 6.63
CA MET A 30 -7.57 -5.39 5.85
C MET A 30 -7.81 -4.23 6.81
N GLY A 31 -7.41 -3.02 6.41
CA GLY A 31 -7.67 -1.84 7.19
C GLY A 31 -7.39 -0.53 6.46
N ARG A 32 -7.67 0.56 7.17
CA ARG A 32 -7.37 1.92 6.76
C ARG A 32 -6.50 2.56 7.84
N VAL A 33 -5.37 3.13 7.45
CA VAL A 33 -4.55 3.97 8.35
C VAL A 33 -4.89 5.41 8.07
N VAL A 34 -5.39 6.12 9.09
CA VAL A 34 -5.74 7.56 9.01
C VAL A 34 -4.81 8.41 9.88
N ASN A 35 -4.36 7.85 11.01
CA ASN A 35 -3.35 8.42 11.89
C ASN A 35 -2.44 7.29 12.38
N PRO A 36 -1.14 7.27 12.03
CA PRO A 36 -0.21 6.23 12.46
C PRO A 36 0.37 6.45 13.88
N ASN A 37 0.14 7.61 14.50
CA ASN A 37 0.70 7.99 15.81
C ASN A 37 -0.19 7.54 16.97
N GLY A 38 -0.64 6.28 16.97
CA GLY A 38 -1.52 5.73 18.00
C GLY A 38 -1.09 5.99 19.44
#